data_AF-A0A2Z5K385-F1
#
_entry.id   AF-A0A2Z5K385-F1
#
_cell.length_a   1.000
_cell.length_b   1.000
_cell.length_c   1.000
_cell.angle_alpha   90.00
_cell.angle_beta   90.00
_cell.angle_gamma   90.00
#
_symmetry.space_group_name_H-M   'P 1'
#
loop_
_entity.id
_entity.type
_entity.pdbx_description
1 polymer ?
#
loop_
_entity_poly.entity_id
_entity_poly.type
_entity_poly.pdbx_seq_one_letter_code
_entity_poly.pdbx_strand_id
1 'polypeptide(L)'
;MTATEPEAGAPTEEDEFQALGKQLLRTAKSSHTQAAVQALVQERTILEVPAVRHALVVDTDDGEVAHFEGLSGRQYGLGLDEQQRAFLHLVLSMVGIGITTLASVQDLDDRRLQIMVRAILRLAGNEDLAVGRRL
;
A
#
# COMPACT_ATOMS: atom_id res chain seq x y z
N MET A 1 -19.42 24.17 -38.35
CA MET A 1 -18.23 23.76 -37.58
C MET A 1 -18.48 24.13 -36.13
N THR A 2 -19.15 23.25 -35.38
CA THR A 2 -19.31 23.39 -33.93
C THR A 2 -18.30 22.46 -33.28
N ALA A 3 -17.30 23.04 -32.64
CA ALA A 3 -16.33 22.32 -31.84
C ALA A 3 -17.05 21.85 -30.56
N THR A 4 -17.17 20.54 -30.42
CA THR A 4 -17.57 19.91 -29.16
C THR A 4 -16.37 19.99 -28.23
N GLU A 5 -16.44 20.85 -27.21
CA GLU A 5 -15.55 20.78 -26.05
C GLU A 5 -15.73 19.42 -25.37
N PRO A 6 -14.65 18.73 -24.95
CA PRO A 6 -14.79 17.47 -24.26
C PRO A 6 -15.38 17.75 -22.87
N GLU A 7 -16.57 17.24 -22.60
CA GLU A 7 -17.07 17.15 -21.22
C GLU A 7 -16.01 16.40 -20.40
N ALA A 8 -15.55 17.05 -19.33
CA ALA A 8 -14.74 16.38 -18.32
C ALA A 8 -15.61 15.27 -17.70
N GLY A 9 -15.42 14.04 -18.18
CA GLY A 9 -16.08 12.86 -17.66
C GLY A 9 -15.81 12.68 -16.17
N ALA A 10 -16.76 12.08 -15.45
CA ALA A 10 -16.59 11.75 -14.04
C ALA A 10 -15.26 10.98 -13.82
N PRO A 11 -14.56 11.24 -12.70
CA PRO A 11 -13.29 10.56 -12.41
C PRO A 11 -13.47 9.05 -12.44
N THR A 12 -12.51 8.34 -13.01
CA THR A 12 -12.53 6.87 -13.06
C THR A 12 -12.10 6.28 -11.71
N GLU A 13 -12.44 5.01 -11.45
CA GLU A 13 -11.96 4.30 -10.26
C GLU A 13 -10.42 4.29 -10.16
N GLU A 14 -9.73 4.29 -11.30
CA GLU A 14 -8.28 4.43 -11.35
C GLU A 14 -7.83 5.81 -10.86
N ASP A 15 -8.48 6.88 -11.32
CA ASP A 15 -8.13 8.24 -10.93
C ASP A 15 -8.33 8.45 -9.42
N GLU A 16 -9.41 7.91 -8.87
CA GLU A 16 -9.69 7.92 -7.43
C GLU A 16 -8.63 7.14 -6.64
N PHE A 17 -8.25 5.95 -7.11
CA PHE A 17 -7.19 5.16 -6.49
C PHE A 17 -5.84 5.88 -6.51
N GLN A 18 -5.49 6.50 -7.63
CA GLN A 18 -4.25 7.28 -7.76
C GLN A 18 -4.27 8.53 -6.87
N ALA A 19 -5.43 9.19 -6.73
CA ALA A 19 -5.59 10.33 -5.83
C ALA A 19 -5.38 9.90 -4.37
N LEU A 20 -6.02 8.80 -3.93
CA LEU A 20 -5.82 8.23 -2.60
C LEU A 20 -4.36 7.89 -2.34
N GLY A 21 -3.70 7.18 -3.27
CA GLY A 21 -2.29 6.80 -3.13
C GLY A 21 -1.36 8.01 -2.98
N LYS A 22 -1.56 9.06 -3.78
CA LYS A 22 -0.81 10.32 -3.67
C LYS A 22 -1.08 11.02 -2.34
N GLN A 23 -2.33 11.02 -1.90
CA GLN A 23 -2.74 11.64 -0.64
C GLN A 23 -2.07 10.96 0.56
N LEU A 24 -2.13 9.63 0.64
CA LEU A 24 -1.50 8.87 1.72
C LEU A 24 0.04 9.03 1.74
N LEU A 25 0.67 9.12 0.58
CA LEU A 25 2.11 9.40 0.49
C LEU A 25 2.46 10.82 0.94
N ARG A 26 1.64 11.81 0.59
CA ARG A 26 1.81 13.20 1.00
C ARG A 26 1.74 13.37 2.51
N THR A 27 0.87 12.61 3.17
CA THR A 27 0.66 12.68 4.63
C THR A 27 1.59 11.76 5.43
N ALA A 28 2.30 10.83 4.80
CA ALA A 28 3.30 9.98 5.44
C ALA A 28 4.56 10.76 5.86
N LYS A 29 4.74 10.96 7.18
CA LYS A 29 5.81 11.80 7.75
C LYS A 29 7.17 11.10 7.92
N SER A 30 7.21 9.78 7.97
CA SER A 30 8.44 9.00 8.22
C SER A 30 8.81 8.12 7.02
N SER A 31 10.09 7.78 6.90
CA SER A 31 10.58 6.90 5.82
C SER A 31 9.95 5.50 5.85
N HIS A 32 9.73 4.94 7.04
CA HIS A 32 9.07 3.64 7.19
C HIS A 32 7.60 3.69 6.79
N THR A 33 6.87 4.75 7.18
CA THR A 33 5.48 4.95 6.77
C THR A 33 5.37 5.18 5.27
N GLN A 34 6.27 5.98 4.68
CA GLN A 34 6.31 6.20 3.23
C GLN A 34 6.56 4.89 2.46
N ALA A 35 7.54 4.08 2.88
CA ALA A 35 7.82 2.79 2.25
C ALA A 35 6.62 1.83 2.36
N ALA A 36 5.96 1.79 3.51
CA ALA A 36 4.78 0.96 3.76
C ALA A 36 3.57 1.40 2.91
N VAL A 37 3.26 2.70 2.87
CA VAL A 37 2.19 3.24 2.02
C VAL A 37 2.47 2.95 0.56
N GLN A 38 3.70 3.17 0.09
CA GLN A 38 4.05 2.90 -1.30
C GLN A 38 3.92 1.41 -1.64
N ALA A 39 4.27 0.52 -0.72
CA ALA A 39 4.08 -0.92 -0.89
C ALA A 39 2.59 -1.28 -1.05
N LEU A 40 1.71 -0.72 -0.22
CA LEU A 40 0.26 -0.94 -0.32
C LEU A 40 -0.33 -0.38 -1.62
N VAL A 41 0.07 0.82 -2.04
CA VAL A 41 -0.37 1.41 -3.30
C VAL A 41 0.07 0.56 -4.50
N GLN A 42 1.29 0.03 -4.48
CA GLN A 42 1.79 -0.86 -5.54
C GLN A 42 1.08 -2.23 -5.54
N GLU A 43 0.72 -2.75 -4.37
CA GLU A 43 0.01 -4.02 -4.24
C GLU A 43 -1.43 -3.91 -4.75
N ARG A 44 -2.06 -2.74 -4.54
CA ARG A 44 -3.39 -2.33 -5.01
C ARG A 44 -4.54 -3.13 -4.43
N THR A 45 -4.55 -4.45 -4.59
CA THR A 45 -5.70 -5.30 -4.30
C THR A 45 -6.12 -5.26 -2.82
N ILE A 46 -5.18 -5.05 -1.90
CA ILE A 46 -5.43 -4.84 -0.48
C ILE A 46 -6.20 -3.53 -0.25
N LEU A 47 -5.85 -2.46 -0.95
CA LEU A 47 -6.52 -1.16 -0.85
C LEU A 47 -7.85 -1.10 -1.62
N GLU A 48 -8.09 -2.03 -2.54
CA GLU A 48 -9.41 -2.18 -3.17
C GLU A 48 -10.44 -2.77 -2.20
N VAL A 49 -9.99 -3.46 -1.14
CA VAL A 49 -10.89 -4.00 -0.12
C VAL A 49 -11.46 -2.88 0.76
N PRO A 50 -12.78 -2.64 0.76
CA PRO A 50 -13.37 -1.52 1.51
C PRO A 50 -13.11 -1.59 3.02
N ALA A 51 -13.12 -2.79 3.61
CA ALA A 51 -12.84 -2.99 5.03
C ALA A 51 -11.41 -2.56 5.40
N VAL A 52 -10.44 -2.78 4.50
CA VAL A 52 -9.05 -2.32 4.72
C VAL A 52 -9.00 -0.80 4.66
N ARG A 53 -9.59 -0.16 3.64
CA ARG A 53 -9.62 1.31 3.54
C ARG A 53 -10.26 1.95 4.76
N HIS A 54 -11.40 1.42 5.19
CA HIS A 54 -12.10 1.93 6.36
C HIS A 54 -11.28 1.82 7.66
N ALA A 55 -10.45 0.78 7.77
CA ALA A 55 -9.60 0.57 8.93
C ALA A 55 -8.26 1.33 8.85
N LEU A 56 -7.72 1.53 7.65
CA LEU A 56 -6.42 2.17 7.40
C LEU A 56 -6.53 3.69 7.26
N VAL A 57 -7.60 4.21 6.65
CA VAL A 57 -7.67 5.62 6.27
C VAL A 57 -8.50 6.38 7.30
N VAL A 58 -7.89 7.42 7.88
CA VAL A 58 -8.56 8.34 8.79
C VAL A 58 -8.49 9.74 8.20
N ASP A 59 -9.62 10.44 8.20
CA ASP A 59 -9.70 11.83 7.79
C ASP A 59 -9.21 12.74 8.94
N THR A 60 -8.36 13.70 8.58
CA THR A 60 -7.74 14.65 9.52
C THR A 60 -7.77 16.05 8.91
N ASP A 61 -7.45 17.08 9.70
CA ASP A 61 -7.40 18.46 9.18
C ASP A 61 -6.34 18.63 8.05
N ASP A 62 -5.33 17.76 7.99
CA ASP A 62 -4.30 17.73 6.93
C ASP A 62 -4.70 16.81 5.74
N GLY A 63 -5.93 16.28 5.78
CA GLY A 63 -6.51 15.32 4.84
C GLY A 63 -6.31 13.86 5.28
N GLU A 64 -6.60 12.93 4.37
CA GLU A 64 -6.55 11.49 4.66
C GLU A 64 -5.13 11.00 5.01
N VAL A 65 -5.03 10.23 6.09
CA VAL A 65 -3.78 9.67 6.62
C VAL A 65 -3.87 8.15 6.74
N ALA A 66 -2.76 7.45 6.49
CA ALA A 66 -2.61 6.02 6.74
C ALA A 66 -2.37 5.73 8.24
N HIS A 67 -3.42 5.28 8.93
CA HIS A 67 -3.42 4.84 10.31
C HIS A 67 -3.27 3.31 10.40
N PHE A 68 -2.04 2.82 10.45
CA PHE A 68 -1.74 1.39 10.42
C PHE A 68 -2.19 0.65 11.67
N GLU A 69 -2.28 1.32 12.82
CA GLU A 69 -2.78 0.73 14.06
C GLU A 69 -4.25 0.29 13.94
N GLY A 70 -5.03 0.95 13.09
CA GLY A 70 -6.41 0.57 12.80
C GLY A 70 -6.57 -0.80 12.13
N LEU A 71 -5.50 -1.33 11.53
CA LEU A 71 -5.45 -2.68 10.95
C LEU A 71 -4.99 -3.75 11.94
N SER A 72 -4.34 -3.35 13.04
CA SER A 72 -3.81 -4.27 14.04
C SER A 72 -4.94 -5.05 14.73
N GLY A 73 -4.78 -6.37 14.82
CA GLY A 73 -5.77 -7.26 15.41
C GLY A 73 -7.03 -7.49 14.57
N ARG A 74 -7.15 -6.85 13.40
CA ARG A 74 -8.31 -6.99 12.50
C ARG A 74 -7.99 -7.82 11.25
N GLN A 75 -6.73 -8.20 11.02
CA GLN A 75 -6.27 -8.75 9.75
C GLN A 75 -7.06 -9.99 9.27
N TYR A 76 -7.56 -10.81 10.20
CA TYR A 76 -8.37 -12.00 9.89
C TYR A 76 -9.85 -11.69 9.57
N GLY A 77 -10.33 -10.49 9.91
CA GLY A 77 -11.70 -10.04 9.64
C GLY A 77 -11.82 -9.09 8.43
N LEU A 78 -10.70 -8.74 7.78
CA LEU A 78 -10.69 -7.78 6.66
C LEU A 78 -11.10 -8.40 5.32
N GLY A 79 -11.31 -9.72 5.24
CA GLY A 79 -11.64 -10.40 3.98
C GLY A 79 -10.44 -10.58 3.05
N LEU A 80 -9.22 -10.51 3.58
CA LEU A 80 -7.99 -10.73 2.82
C LEU A 80 -7.73 -12.22 2.60
N ASP A 81 -7.29 -12.57 1.40
CA ASP A 81 -6.72 -13.88 1.12
C ASP A 81 -5.38 -14.09 1.86
N GLU A 82 -4.83 -15.30 1.76
CA GLU A 82 -3.61 -15.68 2.46
C GLU A 82 -2.39 -14.86 2.02
N GLN A 83 -2.22 -14.60 0.73
CA GLN A 83 -1.08 -13.84 0.19
C GLN A 83 -1.17 -12.37 0.56
N GLN A 84 -2.37 -11.79 0.45
CA GLN A 84 -2.66 -10.42 0.88
C GLN A 84 -2.39 -10.24 2.37
N ARG A 85 -2.79 -11.23 3.19
CA ARG A 85 -2.56 -11.19 4.64
C ARG A 85 -1.09 -11.32 5.00
N ALA A 86 -0.36 -12.23 4.36
CA ALA A 86 1.08 -12.37 4.54
C ALA A 86 1.82 -11.07 4.17
N PHE A 87 1.47 -10.49 3.02
CA PHE A 87 2.00 -9.19 2.60
C PHE A 87 1.69 -8.09 3.61
N LEU A 88 0.44 -8.00 4.08
CA LEU A 88 0.04 -6.99 5.06
C LEU A 88 0.78 -7.14 6.40
N HIS A 89 1.01 -8.37 6.88
CA HIS A 89 1.80 -8.60 8.09
C HIS A 89 3.25 -8.12 7.96
N LEU A 90 3.86 -8.27 6.78
CA LEU A 90 5.19 -7.74 6.51
C LEU A 90 5.18 -6.20 6.48
N VAL A 91 4.19 -5.59 5.84
CA VAL A 91 4.01 -4.12 5.83
C VAL A 91 3.81 -3.56 7.25
N LEU A 92 2.98 -4.20 8.08
CA LEU A 92 2.77 -3.79 9.47
C LEU A 92 4.07 -3.89 10.28
N SER A 93 4.86 -4.94 10.07
CA SER A 93 6.17 -5.08 10.72
C SER A 93 7.14 -3.96 10.33
N MET A 94 7.07 -3.42 9.10
CA MET A 94 7.93 -2.30 8.67
C MET A 94 7.64 -1.01 9.44
N VAL A 95 6.39 -0.78 9.85
CA VAL A 95 5.98 0.39 10.65
C VAL A 95 6.03 0.10 12.16
N GLY A 96 6.63 -1.02 12.57
CA GLY A 96 6.80 -1.39 13.98
C GLY A 96 5.57 -2.02 14.63
N ILE A 97 4.58 -2.46 13.84
CA ILE A 97 3.35 -3.08 14.34
C ILE A 97 3.45 -4.60 14.19
N GLY A 98 3.56 -5.28 15.33
CA GLY A 98 3.69 -6.74 15.38
C GLY A 98 5.08 -7.24 14.99
N ILE A 99 5.32 -8.52 15.26
CA ILE A 99 6.55 -9.22 14.87
C ILE A 99 6.16 -10.24 13.80
N THR A 100 6.67 -10.04 12.58
CA THR A 100 6.47 -10.96 11.46
C THR A 100 7.79 -11.63 11.11
N THR A 101 7.78 -12.96 11.02
CA THR A 101 8.97 -13.71 10.58
C THR A 101 9.26 -13.41 9.11
N LEU A 102 10.55 -13.19 8.78
CA LEU A 102 10.99 -13.04 7.39
C LEU A 102 10.62 -14.26 6.55
N ALA A 103 10.46 -15.45 7.14
CA ALA A 103 10.05 -16.66 6.42
C ALA A 103 8.69 -16.53 5.73
N SER A 104 7.81 -15.62 6.17
CA SER A 104 6.50 -15.35 5.54
C SER A 104 6.61 -14.81 4.10
N VAL A 105 7.80 -14.39 3.65
CA VAL A 105 8.02 -14.06 2.23
C VAL A 105 7.81 -15.26 1.30
N GLN A 106 7.85 -16.50 1.82
CA GLN A 106 7.57 -17.72 1.06
C GLN A 106 6.11 -17.82 0.62
N ASP A 107 5.19 -17.15 1.32
CA ASP A 107 3.76 -17.16 1.03
C ASP A 107 3.38 -16.09 -0.02
N LEU A 108 4.34 -15.28 -0.46
CA LEU A 108 4.12 -14.22 -1.46
C LEU A 108 4.31 -14.77 -2.88
N ASP A 109 3.42 -14.39 -3.78
CA ASP A 109 3.68 -14.52 -5.22
C ASP A 109 4.84 -13.62 -5.68
N ASP A 110 5.30 -13.86 -6.92
CA ASP A 110 6.39 -13.09 -7.54
C ASP A 110 6.14 -11.58 -7.53
N ARG A 111 4.89 -11.15 -7.69
CA ARG A 111 4.52 -9.72 -7.77
C ARG A 111 4.68 -9.07 -6.40
N ARG A 112 4.09 -9.68 -5.37
CA ARG A 112 4.12 -9.20 -3.98
C ARG A 112 5.53 -9.27 -3.40
N LEU A 113 6.29 -10.32 -3.72
CA LEU A 113 7.69 -10.42 -3.34
C LEU A 113 8.52 -9.26 -3.92
N GLN A 114 8.37 -8.95 -5.21
CA GLN A 114 9.09 -7.82 -5.82
C GLN A 114 8.74 -6.47 -5.18
N ILE A 115 7.46 -6.25 -4.85
CA ILE A 115 7.02 -5.04 -4.15
C ILE A 115 7.66 -4.98 -2.75
N MET A 116 7.65 -6.10 -2.02
CA MET A 116 8.23 -6.17 -0.68
C MET A 116 9.73 -5.92 -0.68
N VAL A 117 10.49 -6.50 -1.61
CA VAL A 117 11.93 -6.25 -1.72
C VAL A 117 12.20 -4.76 -2.02
N ARG A 118 11.43 -4.14 -2.92
CA ARG A 118 11.55 -2.69 -3.17
C ARG A 118 11.22 -1.86 -1.92
N ALA A 119 10.23 -2.28 -1.14
CA ALA A 119 9.88 -1.61 0.11
C ALA A 119 11.01 -1.69 1.14
N ILE A 120 11.68 -2.85 1.25
CA ILE A 120 12.87 -3.04 2.10
C ILE A 120 14.03 -2.15 1.65
N LEU A 121 14.27 -2.07 0.33
CA LEU A 121 15.31 -1.19 -0.22
C LEU A 121 15.07 0.27 0.11
N ARG A 122 13.81 0.75 -0.03
CA ARG A 122 13.42 2.11 0.37
C ARG A 122 13.56 2.35 1.86
N LEU A 123 13.18 1.37 2.68
CA LEU A 123 13.37 1.44 4.13
C LEU A 123 14.85 1.60 4.49
N ALA A 124 15.74 0.94 3.75
CA ALA A 124 17.19 1.07 3.88
C ALA A 124 17.77 2.35 3.24
N GLY A 125 16.94 3.22 2.63
CA GLY A 125 17.39 4.42 1.92
C GLY A 125 18.11 4.15 0.60
N ASN A 126 17.92 2.97 0.00
CA ASN A 126 18.56 2.57 -1.25
C ASN A 126 17.53 2.54 -2.39
N GLU A 127 17.53 3.53 -3.27
CA GLU A 127 16.63 3.56 -4.43
C GLU A 127 17.29 3.05 -5.73
N ASP A 128 18.63 2.96 -5.75
CA ASP A 128 19.42 2.63 -6.95
C ASP A 128 19.67 1.12 -7.13
N LEU A 129 19.30 0.29 -6.14
CA LEU A 129 19.52 -1.14 -6.22
C LEU A 129 18.46 -1.81 -7.11
N ALA A 130 18.88 -2.20 -8.30
CA ALA A 130 18.06 -2.98 -9.21
C ALA A 130 17.93 -4.44 -8.70
N VAL A 131 16.69 -4.86 -8.44
CA VAL A 131 16.34 -6.24 -8.10
C VAL A 131 15.71 -6.88 -9.31
N GLY A 132 16.38 -7.89 -9.86
CA GLY A 132 15.92 -8.68 -10.99
C GLY A 132 15.96 -10.16 -10.69
N ARG A 133 15.17 -10.94 -11.43
CA ARG A 133 15.33 -12.40 -11.45
C ARG A 133 16.50 -12.78 -12.35
N ARG A 134 17.37 -13.67 -11.87
CA ARG A 134 18.22 -14.46 -12.77
C ARG A 134 17.43 -15.70 -13.18
N LEU A 135 17.34 -15.92 -14.49
CA LEU A 135 16.85 -17.17 -15.08
C LEU A 135 17.82 -18.31 -14.79
#